data_AF-K0SF91-F1
#
_entry.id   AF-K0SF91-F1
#
_cell.length_a   1.000
_cell.length_b   1.000
_cell.length_c   1.000
_cell.angle_alpha   90.00
_cell.angle_beta   90.00
_cell.angle_gamma   90.00
#
_symmetry.space_group_name_H-M   'P 1'
#
loop_
_entity.id
_entity.type
_entity.pdbx_description
1 polymer ?
#
loop_
_entity_poly.entity_id
_entity_poly.type
_entity_poly.pdbx_seq_one_letter_code
_entity_poly.pdbx_strand_id
1 'polypeptide(L)'
;IKTKYGYDPKDIGTHSWRKGANTKLNCGSTGGPTAAASCIRTGHSMGTNRDLYIMGEAASDQVCGRLIAGLPIHLAEFAVSYVDFVYLDAEASLSGSAPQAEQQQRQAELDVKVDDALDSIFGKERLASNAQIRPLLRYGLASLLYHNERGAYDKLVKDSTLKVLPDFSPLRQSPVFSSPLIRELAQYATISMPWDGKRRYFKEASGLPPHVIMFAYQKQLMQSVESIPEKIEQILDRRQMMANMSVDDLAEHIANGSRFQGMANDIRALRDSIASLTANGLRQARGGQPSASAMPAKLAPDQNYRLLRQYRHASDGKDRRVPPTWRFPSKLPLQTMYQYWHCGNDLSHMPPMKYLDNNDVRFLGKRAGTTLGETRRVMQMIDQRARAEGLAVGDTMTLNQVNSLYHVGERAILEALDDGTPSGRQRNVSRLKVGTVMREIQKKKRLDRLASTGS
;
A
#
# COMPACT_ATOMS: atom_id res chain seq x y z
N ILE A 1 25.40 -29.84 12.60
CA ILE A 1 25.54 -29.70 11.12
C ILE A 1 26.28 -28.38 10.89
N LYS A 2 27.59 -28.43 10.60
CA LYS A 2 28.32 -27.22 10.17
C LYS A 2 27.71 -26.79 8.84
N THR A 3 27.28 -25.54 8.73
CA THR A 3 26.71 -25.03 7.48
C THR A 3 27.75 -25.00 6.36
N LYS A 4 27.31 -24.72 5.13
CA LYS A 4 28.17 -24.48 3.95
C LYS A 4 29.38 -23.56 4.23
N TYR A 5 29.30 -22.71 5.25
CA TYR A 5 30.32 -21.74 5.62
C TYR A 5 31.12 -22.10 6.89
N GLY A 6 30.93 -23.28 7.47
CA GLY A 6 31.74 -23.76 8.59
C GLY A 6 31.34 -23.27 9.99
N TYR A 7 30.30 -22.46 10.10
CA TYR A 7 29.77 -21.92 11.38
C TYR A 7 28.37 -22.45 11.68
N ASP A 8 27.97 -22.50 12.95
CA ASP A 8 26.57 -22.73 13.34
C ASP A 8 25.80 -21.39 13.17
N PRO A 9 24.66 -21.35 12.45
CA PRO A 9 23.83 -20.15 12.34
C PRO A 9 23.44 -19.54 13.67
N LYS A 10 23.37 -20.34 14.74
CA LYS A 10 23.08 -19.88 16.10
C LYS A 10 24.18 -18.98 16.67
N ASP A 11 25.40 -19.08 16.14
CA ASP A 11 26.55 -18.24 16.55
C ASP A 11 26.54 -16.88 15.83
N ILE A 12 25.64 -16.67 14.85
CA ILE A 12 25.52 -15.41 14.11
C ILE A 12 24.59 -14.46 14.88
N GLY A 13 25.20 -13.63 15.73
CA GLY A 13 24.50 -12.55 16.44
C GLY A 13 24.36 -11.25 15.64
N THR A 14 23.69 -10.27 16.25
CA THR A 14 23.52 -8.90 15.70
C THR A 14 24.86 -8.23 15.39
N HIS A 15 25.88 -8.44 16.23
CA HIS A 15 27.21 -7.90 15.99
C HIS A 15 27.89 -8.55 14.77
N SER A 16 27.66 -9.83 14.51
CA SER A 16 28.19 -10.51 13.31
C SER A 16 27.60 -9.91 12.03
N TRP A 17 26.30 -9.58 12.03
CA TRP A 17 25.66 -8.86 10.94
C TRP A 17 26.28 -7.47 10.70
N ARG A 18 26.53 -6.70 11.77
CA ARG A 18 27.20 -5.39 11.67
C ARG A 18 28.59 -5.50 11.07
N LYS A 19 29.39 -6.49 11.51
CA LYS A 19 30.74 -6.76 10.94
C LYS A 19 30.65 -7.13 9.46
N GLY A 20 29.77 -8.07 9.11
CA GLY A 20 29.56 -8.50 7.73
C GLY A 20 29.09 -7.37 6.82
N ALA A 21 28.20 -6.51 7.29
CA ALA A 21 27.77 -5.31 6.59
C ALA A 21 28.96 -4.38 6.31
N ASN A 22 29.77 -4.07 7.33
CA ASN A 22 30.96 -3.23 7.16
C ASN A 22 31.96 -3.84 6.15
N THR A 23 32.23 -5.16 6.24
CA THR A 23 33.08 -5.85 5.27
C THR A 23 32.49 -5.78 3.85
N LYS A 24 31.17 -5.93 3.70
CA LYS A 24 30.51 -5.85 2.39
C LYS A 24 30.61 -4.45 1.78
N LEU A 25 30.51 -3.40 2.59
CA LEU A 25 30.68 -2.02 2.13
C LEU A 25 32.09 -1.75 1.59
N ASN A 26 33.13 -2.22 2.30
CA ASN A 26 34.52 -1.89 1.97
C ASN A 26 35.19 -2.89 1.00
N CYS A 27 34.72 -4.14 0.95
CA CYS A 27 35.35 -5.22 0.18
C CYS A 27 34.42 -5.79 -0.90
N GLY A 28 33.21 -5.27 -1.05
CA GLY A 28 32.23 -5.82 -2.00
C GLY A 28 32.43 -5.40 -3.46
N SER A 29 33.19 -4.33 -3.72
CA SER A 29 33.49 -3.78 -5.04
C SER A 29 34.60 -2.72 -4.92
N THR A 30 35.32 -2.46 -6.00
CA THR A 30 36.25 -1.32 -6.11
C THR A 30 35.53 0.01 -6.33
N GLY A 31 34.24 0.00 -6.70
CA GLY A 31 33.38 1.18 -6.82
C GLY A 31 32.46 1.39 -5.62
N GLY A 32 32.91 1.01 -4.41
CA GLY A 32 32.15 1.11 -3.17
C GLY A 32 31.97 2.54 -2.64
N PRO A 33 31.24 2.72 -1.52
CA PRO A 33 31.11 4.01 -0.85
C PRO A 33 32.45 4.45 -0.26
N THR A 34 32.56 5.71 0.14
CA THR A 34 33.74 6.18 0.87
C THR A 34 33.89 5.46 2.22
N ALA A 35 35.12 5.41 2.70
CA ALA A 35 35.42 4.90 4.04
C ALA A 35 34.68 5.71 5.13
N ALA A 36 34.51 7.02 4.92
CA ALA A 36 33.82 7.89 5.86
C ALA A 36 32.34 7.52 6.02
N ALA A 37 31.61 7.35 4.91
CA ALA A 37 30.23 6.91 4.94
C ALA A 37 30.08 5.52 5.57
N SER A 38 31.01 4.60 5.28
CA SER A 38 31.03 3.29 5.93
C SER A 38 31.20 3.40 7.45
N CYS A 39 32.13 4.23 7.93
CA CYS A 39 32.37 4.45 9.36
C CYS A 39 31.13 5.06 10.05
N ILE A 40 30.56 6.12 9.49
CA ILE A 40 29.35 6.78 10.01
C ILE A 40 28.20 5.78 10.14
N ARG A 41 27.91 5.00 9.09
CA ARG A 41 26.76 4.06 9.07
C ARG A 41 26.97 2.83 9.95
N THR A 42 28.21 2.49 10.26
CA THR A 42 28.56 1.35 11.13
C THR A 42 28.85 1.76 12.58
N GLY A 43 28.83 3.06 12.87
CA GLY A 43 29.08 3.63 14.20
C GLY A 43 30.55 3.62 14.61
N HIS A 44 31.47 3.68 13.66
CA HIS A 44 32.91 3.79 13.94
C HIS A 44 33.34 5.26 13.94
N SER A 45 34.17 5.65 14.92
CA SER A 45 34.82 6.97 14.91
C SER A 45 35.82 7.06 13.76
N MET A 46 35.87 8.21 13.10
CA MET A 46 36.87 8.55 12.08
C MET A 46 38.02 9.40 12.68
N GLY A 47 38.03 9.56 14.01
CA GLY A 47 38.95 10.40 14.76
C GLY A 47 38.42 11.81 14.98
N THR A 48 39.05 12.54 15.91
CA THR A 48 38.57 13.82 16.47
C THR A 48 38.18 14.85 15.41
N ASN A 49 39.02 15.06 14.39
CA ASN A 49 38.76 16.09 13.39
C ASN A 49 37.73 15.64 12.34
N ARG A 50 37.84 14.40 11.84
CA ARG A 50 36.97 13.93 10.75
C ARG A 50 35.52 13.79 11.21
N ASP A 51 35.30 13.40 12.46
CA ASP A 51 33.96 13.30 13.05
C ASP A 51 33.29 14.68 13.19
N LEU A 52 34.05 15.79 13.26
CA LEU A 52 33.51 17.16 13.33
C LEU A 52 33.13 17.72 11.95
N TYR A 53 33.87 17.35 10.90
CA TYR A 53 33.69 17.93 9.56
C TYR A 53 32.85 17.06 8.62
N ILE A 54 32.77 15.75 8.86
CA ILE A 54 32.08 14.80 7.98
C ILE A 54 30.91 14.19 8.73
N MET A 55 29.78 14.91 8.74
CA MET A 55 28.55 14.50 9.44
C MET A 55 27.63 13.59 8.59
N GLY A 56 27.86 13.54 7.29
CA GLY A 56 27.10 12.72 6.36
C GLY A 56 27.54 12.94 4.92
N GLU A 57 27.40 11.91 4.10
CA GLU A 57 27.78 11.96 2.69
C GLU A 57 26.59 11.48 1.86
N ALA A 58 25.70 12.40 1.47
CA ALA A 58 24.41 12.06 0.84
C ALA A 58 24.54 11.04 -0.31
N ALA A 59 25.55 11.20 -1.17
CA ALA A 59 25.84 10.28 -2.28
C ALA A 59 26.34 8.91 -1.80
N SER A 60 27.41 8.86 -1.00
CA SER A 60 27.97 7.61 -0.47
C SER A 60 27.00 6.87 0.44
N ASP A 61 26.17 7.58 1.20
CA ASP A 61 25.16 7.02 2.08
C ASP A 61 24.08 6.27 1.29
N GLN A 62 23.71 6.77 0.11
CA GLN A 62 22.81 6.05 -0.80
C GLN A 62 23.47 4.76 -1.32
N VAL A 63 24.75 4.80 -1.69
CA VAL A 63 25.50 3.59 -2.10
C VAL A 63 25.55 2.57 -0.95
N CYS A 64 25.83 3.02 0.28
CA CYS A 64 25.79 2.19 1.48
C CYS A 64 24.43 1.50 1.63
N GLY A 65 23.33 2.27 1.57
CA GLY A 65 21.98 1.74 1.69
C GLY A 65 21.66 0.70 0.62
N ARG A 66 22.00 0.98 -0.65
CA ARG A 66 21.79 0.08 -1.78
C ARG A 66 22.57 -1.23 -1.64
N LEU A 67 23.85 -1.15 -1.24
CA LEU A 67 24.69 -2.33 -1.03
C LEU A 67 24.18 -3.21 0.11
N ILE A 68 23.80 -2.62 1.24
CA ILE A 68 23.27 -3.36 2.41
C ILE A 68 21.87 -3.91 2.14
N ALA A 69 21.07 -3.24 1.31
CA ALA A 69 19.80 -3.78 0.81
C ALA A 69 19.99 -4.95 -0.18
N GLY A 70 21.23 -5.28 -0.57
CA GLY A 70 21.55 -6.41 -1.43
C GLY A 70 21.46 -6.13 -2.92
N LEU A 71 21.44 -4.86 -3.34
CA LEU A 71 21.40 -4.51 -4.76
C LEU A 71 22.73 -4.85 -5.46
N PRO A 72 22.68 -5.34 -6.71
CA PRO A 72 23.86 -5.83 -7.43
C PRO A 72 24.67 -4.69 -8.05
N ILE A 73 25.71 -4.21 -7.37
CA ILE A 73 26.55 -3.08 -7.83
C ILE A 73 27.20 -3.27 -9.22
N HIS A 74 27.25 -4.49 -9.73
CA HIS A 74 27.81 -4.83 -11.03
C HIS A 74 26.75 -4.91 -12.14
N LEU A 75 25.50 -4.52 -11.84
CA LEU A 75 24.41 -4.49 -12.81
C LEU A 75 23.74 -3.12 -12.82
N ALA A 76 23.07 -2.81 -13.92
CA ALA A 76 22.31 -1.58 -14.06
C ALA A 76 21.23 -1.46 -12.97
N GLU A 77 20.67 -2.60 -12.52
CA GLU A 77 19.63 -2.72 -11.49
C GLU A 77 20.04 -2.12 -10.14
N PHE A 78 21.33 -1.91 -9.91
CA PHE A 78 21.79 -1.16 -8.76
C PHE A 78 21.20 0.24 -8.69
N ALA A 79 20.81 0.83 -9.83
CA ALA A 79 20.23 2.16 -9.94
C ALA A 79 18.70 2.21 -9.76
N VAL A 80 18.04 1.09 -9.47
CA VAL A 80 16.58 1.02 -9.26
C VAL A 80 16.11 2.08 -8.24
N SER A 81 14.98 2.75 -8.50
CA SER A 81 14.37 3.62 -7.49
C SER A 81 13.79 2.80 -6.34
N TYR A 82 13.55 3.45 -5.20
CA TYR A 82 12.61 2.86 -4.23
C TYR A 82 11.20 2.85 -4.82
N VAL A 83 10.32 2.03 -4.23
CA VAL A 83 8.91 1.98 -4.62
C VAL A 83 8.19 3.22 -4.08
N ASP A 84 7.48 3.94 -4.93
CA ASP A 84 6.64 5.07 -4.54
C ASP A 84 5.34 5.09 -5.33
N PHE A 85 4.37 5.86 -4.85
CA PHE A 85 3.12 6.13 -5.55
C PHE A 85 3.34 7.22 -6.58
N VAL A 86 3.26 6.84 -7.85
CA VAL A 86 3.46 7.73 -8.99
C VAL A 86 2.29 7.58 -9.94
N TYR A 87 1.70 8.72 -10.33
CA TYR A 87 0.70 8.74 -11.39
C TYR A 87 1.41 8.67 -12.75
N LEU A 88 1.18 7.57 -13.48
CA LEU A 88 1.69 7.38 -14.84
C LEU A 88 0.56 7.62 -15.84
N ASP A 89 0.77 8.54 -16.79
CA ASP A 89 -0.19 8.77 -17.88
C ASP A 89 -0.09 7.61 -18.90
N ALA A 90 -1.22 6.97 -19.20
CA ALA A 90 -1.28 5.85 -20.15
C ALA A 90 -0.93 6.26 -21.61
N GLU A 91 -1.01 7.55 -21.95
CA GLU A 91 -0.88 8.07 -23.32
C GLU A 91 0.49 8.70 -23.65
N ALA A 92 1.44 8.71 -22.72
CA ALA A 92 2.77 9.28 -22.95
C ALA A 92 3.62 8.51 -24.00
N SER A 93 3.11 7.40 -24.53
CA SER A 93 3.76 6.61 -25.57
C SER A 93 3.46 7.07 -27.00
N LEU A 94 2.41 7.87 -27.28
CA LEU A 94 2.01 8.13 -28.68
C LEU A 94 1.55 9.57 -29.04
N SER A 95 1.15 10.43 -28.11
CA SER A 95 0.79 11.81 -28.46
C SER A 95 0.88 12.75 -27.27
N GLY A 96 1.75 13.77 -27.37
CA GLY A 96 1.77 14.98 -26.53
C GLY A 96 1.49 14.77 -25.04
N SER A 97 2.55 14.68 -24.23
CA SER A 97 2.46 14.65 -22.76
C SER A 97 1.45 15.68 -22.23
N ALA A 98 0.57 15.26 -21.32
CA ALA A 98 -0.34 16.16 -20.62
C ALA A 98 0.44 17.38 -20.04
N PRO A 99 -0.19 18.57 -19.97
CA PRO A 99 0.44 19.75 -19.38
C PRO A 99 0.98 19.43 -17.99
N GLN A 100 2.20 19.88 -17.69
CA GLN A 100 2.88 19.58 -16.41
C GLN A 100 2.02 19.94 -15.17
N ALA A 101 1.15 20.95 -15.30
CA ALA A 101 0.19 21.34 -14.27
C ALA A 101 -0.88 20.27 -13.99
N GLU A 102 -1.44 19.64 -15.02
CA GLU A 102 -2.44 18.58 -14.87
C GLU A 102 -1.82 17.34 -14.20
N GLN A 103 -0.58 17.01 -14.58
CA GLN A 103 0.17 15.91 -13.97
C GLN A 103 0.44 16.15 -12.49
N GLN A 104 0.84 17.38 -12.11
CA GLN A 104 1.03 17.76 -10.71
C GLN A 104 -0.27 17.69 -9.92
N GLN A 105 -1.39 18.10 -10.52
CA GLN A 105 -2.70 18.00 -9.89
C GLN A 105 -3.10 16.54 -9.63
N ARG A 106 -2.97 15.66 -10.64
CA ARG A 106 -3.27 14.21 -10.48
C ARG A 106 -2.36 13.56 -9.44
N GLN A 107 -1.08 13.94 -9.38
CA GLN A 107 -0.17 13.46 -8.36
C GLN A 107 -0.57 13.96 -6.96
N ALA A 108 -0.99 15.23 -6.82
CA ALA A 108 -1.47 15.76 -5.55
C ALA A 108 -2.75 15.05 -5.07
N GLU A 109 -3.68 14.75 -5.98
CA GLU A 109 -4.87 13.96 -5.66
C GLU A 109 -4.52 12.54 -5.20
N LEU A 110 -3.53 11.91 -5.84
CA LEU A 110 -3.00 10.61 -5.40
C LEU A 110 -2.34 10.71 -4.02
N ASP A 111 -1.57 11.76 -3.77
CA ASP A 111 -0.90 11.97 -2.49
C ASP A 111 -1.92 12.10 -1.34
N VAL A 112 -3.02 12.82 -1.56
CA VAL A 112 -4.14 12.89 -0.59
C VAL A 112 -4.74 11.50 -0.32
N LYS A 113 -4.99 10.70 -1.37
CA LYS A 113 -5.51 9.33 -1.20
C LYS A 113 -4.54 8.44 -0.40
N VAL A 114 -3.24 8.60 -0.61
CA VAL A 114 -2.20 7.87 0.13
C VAL A 114 -2.19 8.32 1.59
N ASP A 115 -2.31 9.62 1.87
CA ASP A 115 -2.38 10.13 3.24
C ASP A 115 -3.65 9.66 3.97
N ASP A 116 -4.80 9.65 3.30
CA ASP A 116 -6.05 9.10 3.84
C ASP A 116 -5.92 7.60 4.14
N ALA A 117 -5.22 6.84 3.28
CA ALA A 117 -4.93 5.44 3.52
C ALA A 117 -4.04 5.26 4.76
N LEU A 118 -2.97 6.07 4.93
CA LEU A 118 -2.12 6.03 6.12
C LEU A 118 -2.90 6.36 7.40
N ASP A 119 -3.74 7.40 7.36
CA ASP A 119 -4.62 7.77 8.47
C ASP A 119 -5.57 6.63 8.84
N SER A 120 -6.07 5.89 7.83
CA SER A 120 -6.95 4.74 8.05
C SER A 120 -6.24 3.51 8.61
N ILE A 121 -4.95 3.32 8.33
CA ILE A 121 -4.17 2.19 8.85
C ILE A 121 -3.73 2.46 10.29
N PHE A 122 -3.17 3.64 10.54
CA PHE A 122 -2.44 3.95 11.78
C PHE A 122 -3.22 4.82 12.77
N GLY A 123 -4.29 5.48 12.30
CA GLY A 123 -5.07 6.46 13.05
C GLY A 123 -4.56 7.88 12.84
N LYS A 124 -5.46 8.78 12.42
CA LYS A 124 -5.16 10.19 12.14
C LYS A 124 -4.53 10.90 13.33
N GLU A 125 -5.07 10.67 14.53
CA GLU A 125 -4.63 11.30 15.77
C GLU A 125 -3.17 10.90 16.10
N ARG A 126 -2.84 9.61 15.92
CA ARG A 126 -1.48 9.09 16.20
C ARG A 126 -0.45 9.57 15.19
N LEU A 127 -0.83 9.67 13.91
CA LEU A 127 0.05 10.20 12.88
C LEU A 127 0.24 11.71 13.00
N ALA A 128 -0.77 12.45 13.47
CA ALA A 128 -0.61 13.87 13.77
C ALA A 128 0.46 14.10 14.85
N SER A 129 0.50 13.27 15.91
CA SER A 129 1.56 13.34 16.93
C SER A 129 2.95 12.93 16.43
N ASN A 130 3.04 12.20 15.32
CA ASN A 130 4.30 11.67 14.78
C ASN A 130 4.47 11.99 13.29
N ALA A 131 4.17 13.22 12.87
CA ALA A 131 4.11 13.60 11.46
C ALA A 131 5.38 13.24 10.66
N GLN A 132 6.55 13.26 11.30
CA GLN A 132 7.83 12.98 10.65
C GLN A 132 7.99 11.53 10.16
N ILE A 133 7.20 10.57 10.65
CA ILE A 133 7.27 9.18 10.21
C ILE A 133 6.49 8.91 8.91
N ARG A 134 5.61 9.85 8.50
CA ARG A 134 4.74 9.67 7.32
C ARG A 134 5.49 9.28 6.05
N PRO A 135 6.61 9.92 5.67
CA PRO A 135 7.33 9.53 4.45
C PRO A 135 7.82 8.07 4.50
N LEU A 136 8.30 7.62 5.66
CA LEU A 136 8.73 6.23 5.84
C LEU A 136 7.56 5.25 5.70
N LEU A 137 6.41 5.58 6.30
CA LEU A 137 5.21 4.75 6.20
C LEU A 137 4.65 4.71 4.78
N ARG A 138 4.72 5.81 4.03
CA ARG A 138 4.37 5.87 2.60
C ARG A 138 5.20 4.88 1.79
N TYR A 139 6.52 4.92 1.90
CA TYR A 139 7.40 3.99 1.18
C TYR A 139 7.18 2.55 1.60
N GLY A 140 6.94 2.30 2.90
CA GLY A 140 6.58 0.99 3.41
C GLY A 140 5.26 0.47 2.81
N LEU A 141 4.23 1.31 2.76
CA LEU A 141 2.94 0.97 2.16
C LEU A 141 3.07 0.69 0.66
N ALA A 142 3.78 1.57 -0.07
CA ALA A 142 4.03 1.40 -1.49
C ALA A 142 4.73 0.07 -1.78
N SER A 143 5.79 -0.25 -1.03
CA SER A 143 6.52 -1.52 -1.16
C SER A 143 5.63 -2.74 -0.88
N LEU A 144 4.85 -2.72 0.21
CA LEU A 144 3.91 -3.80 0.53
C LEU A 144 2.89 -4.02 -0.60
N LEU A 145 2.30 -2.95 -1.14
CA LEU A 145 1.31 -3.06 -2.20
C LEU A 145 1.92 -3.51 -3.53
N TYR A 146 3.08 -2.95 -3.91
CA TYR A 146 3.82 -3.31 -5.12
C TYR A 146 4.14 -4.80 -5.19
N HIS A 147 4.63 -5.37 -4.08
CA HIS A 147 4.98 -6.78 -3.99
C HIS A 147 3.75 -7.68 -3.89
N ASN A 148 2.67 -7.20 -3.26
CA ASN A 148 1.41 -7.94 -3.17
C ASN A 148 0.74 -8.11 -4.54
N GLU A 149 0.62 -7.03 -5.31
CA GLU A 149 0.02 -7.04 -6.65
C GLU A 149 0.75 -7.99 -7.61
N ARG A 150 2.08 -8.07 -7.50
CA ARG A 150 2.92 -8.96 -8.31
C ARG A 150 3.01 -10.39 -7.77
N GLY A 151 2.18 -10.75 -6.79
CA GLY A 151 2.10 -12.08 -6.21
C GLY A 151 3.36 -12.55 -5.48
N ALA A 152 4.28 -11.64 -5.12
CA ALA A 152 5.55 -12.01 -4.50
C ALA A 152 5.35 -12.71 -3.14
N TYR A 153 4.32 -12.29 -2.41
CA TYR A 153 3.95 -12.85 -1.11
C TYR A 153 3.24 -14.20 -1.18
N ASP A 154 2.67 -14.54 -2.34
CA ASP A 154 1.95 -15.80 -2.55
C ASP A 154 2.84 -16.91 -3.14
N LYS A 155 4.08 -16.58 -3.51
CA LYS A 155 5.10 -17.58 -3.89
C LYS A 155 5.38 -18.52 -2.73
N LEU A 156 5.61 -19.79 -3.03
CA LEU A 156 6.04 -20.77 -2.03
C LEU A 156 7.49 -20.53 -1.64
N VAL A 157 7.80 -20.66 -0.35
CA VAL A 157 9.18 -20.69 0.13
C VAL A 157 9.83 -21.96 -0.41
N LYS A 158 11.08 -21.85 -0.87
CA LYS A 158 11.84 -22.98 -1.40
C LYS A 158 11.84 -24.14 -0.39
N ASP A 159 11.53 -25.35 -0.87
CA ASP A 159 11.45 -26.58 -0.07
C ASP A 159 10.38 -26.55 1.04
N SER A 160 9.34 -25.73 0.89
CA SER A 160 8.24 -25.60 1.85
C SER A 160 6.87 -25.48 1.15
N THR A 161 5.82 -25.94 1.83
CA THR A 161 4.42 -25.76 1.40
C THR A 161 3.83 -24.43 1.84
N LEU A 162 4.59 -23.61 2.57
CA LEU A 162 4.15 -22.30 3.04
C LEU A 162 4.47 -21.21 2.01
N LYS A 163 3.50 -20.31 1.81
CA LYS A 163 3.70 -19.04 1.10
C LYS A 163 4.71 -18.16 1.85
N VAL A 164 5.39 -17.27 1.12
CA VAL A 164 6.30 -16.24 1.68
C VAL A 164 5.58 -15.43 2.77
N LEU A 165 4.34 -15.02 2.52
CA LEU A 165 3.46 -14.44 3.53
C LEU A 165 2.22 -15.32 3.70
N PRO A 166 2.19 -16.18 4.74
CA PRO A 166 1.06 -17.08 4.98
C PRO A 166 -0.25 -16.33 5.19
N ASP A 167 -1.36 -16.90 4.70
CA ASP A 167 -2.70 -16.28 4.77
C ASP A 167 -3.16 -16.00 6.21
N PHE A 168 -2.68 -16.78 7.17
CA PHE A 168 -2.96 -16.62 8.60
C PHE A 168 -2.04 -15.60 9.31
N SER A 169 -1.13 -14.95 8.59
CA SER A 169 -0.22 -13.96 9.16
C SER A 169 -0.99 -12.76 9.73
N PRO A 170 -0.61 -12.22 10.90
CA PRO A 170 -1.15 -10.96 11.41
C PRO A 170 -1.11 -9.82 10.40
N LEU A 171 -0.07 -9.79 9.55
CA LEU A 171 0.08 -8.76 8.53
C LEU A 171 -0.99 -8.90 7.43
N ARG A 172 -1.36 -10.12 7.02
CA ARG A 172 -2.46 -10.37 6.05
C ARG A 172 -3.84 -9.96 6.58
N GLN A 173 -3.98 -9.87 7.90
CA GLN A 173 -5.20 -9.44 8.57
C GLN A 173 -5.24 -7.92 8.81
N SER A 174 -4.16 -7.22 8.48
CA SER A 174 -4.10 -5.76 8.60
C SER A 174 -4.89 -5.06 7.48
N PRO A 175 -5.33 -3.81 7.70
CA PRO A 175 -6.03 -3.01 6.70
C PRO A 175 -5.30 -2.89 5.36
N VAL A 176 -3.96 -2.92 5.36
CA VAL A 176 -3.12 -2.87 4.15
C VAL A 176 -3.52 -3.94 3.13
N PHE A 177 -3.92 -5.13 3.62
CA PHE A 177 -4.33 -6.23 2.77
C PHE A 177 -5.84 -6.41 2.77
N SER A 178 -6.56 -6.13 3.87
CA SER A 178 -7.99 -6.39 3.92
C SER A 178 -8.85 -5.34 3.23
N SER A 179 -8.41 -4.08 3.15
CA SER A 179 -9.20 -2.96 2.62
C SER A 179 -9.12 -2.85 1.08
N PRO A 180 -10.24 -2.86 0.34
CA PRO A 180 -10.25 -2.67 -1.10
C PRO A 180 -9.68 -1.31 -1.53
N LEU A 181 -10.06 -0.23 -0.83
CA LEU A 181 -9.61 1.13 -1.14
C LEU A 181 -8.09 1.28 -1.07
N ILE A 182 -7.45 0.63 -0.09
CA ILE A 182 -5.99 0.68 0.07
C ILE A 182 -5.31 -0.17 -1.02
N ARG A 183 -5.92 -1.31 -1.39
CA ARG A 183 -5.38 -2.19 -2.43
C ARG A 183 -5.41 -1.56 -3.82
N GLU A 184 -6.41 -0.73 -4.11
CA GLU A 184 -6.49 0.03 -5.37
C GLU A 184 -5.29 0.95 -5.57
N LEU A 185 -4.61 1.37 -4.49
CA LEU A 185 -3.39 2.17 -4.60
C LEU A 185 -2.20 1.37 -5.19
N ALA A 186 -2.28 0.03 -5.23
CA ALA A 186 -1.21 -0.81 -5.76
C ALA A 186 -0.88 -0.48 -7.22
N GLN A 187 -1.88 -0.10 -8.04
CA GLN A 187 -1.69 0.26 -9.44
C GLN A 187 -0.76 1.48 -9.63
N TYR A 188 -0.66 2.34 -8.62
CA TYR A 188 0.21 3.52 -8.63
C TYR A 188 1.56 3.25 -7.97
N ALA A 189 1.70 2.16 -7.23
CA ALA A 189 2.98 1.77 -6.63
C ALA A 189 3.91 1.26 -7.74
N THR A 190 4.96 2.01 -8.02
CA THR A 190 5.88 1.70 -9.13
C THR A 190 7.34 1.87 -8.71
N ILE A 191 8.20 1.16 -9.42
CA ILE A 191 9.64 1.42 -9.46
C ILE A 191 9.96 2.03 -10.82
N SER A 192 11.03 2.82 -10.84
CA SER A 192 11.57 3.43 -12.05
C SER A 192 13.01 3.00 -12.21
N MET A 193 13.39 2.57 -13.41
CA MET A 193 14.78 2.38 -13.78
C MET A 193 15.26 3.58 -14.62
N PRO A 194 16.56 3.93 -14.56
CA PRO A 194 17.11 5.03 -15.35
C PRO A 194 16.90 4.90 -16.86
N TRP A 195 16.79 3.67 -17.38
CA TRP A 195 16.70 3.37 -18.81
C TRP A 195 15.27 3.08 -19.31
N ASP A 196 14.27 3.03 -18.45
CA ASP A 196 12.90 2.60 -18.81
C ASP A 196 12.08 3.66 -19.59
N GLY A 197 12.72 4.69 -20.16
CA GLY A 197 12.05 5.81 -20.85
C GLY A 197 11.18 6.71 -19.94
N LYS A 198 10.87 6.26 -18.73
CA LYS A 198 10.12 6.97 -17.68
C LYS A 198 11.00 7.90 -16.83
N ARG A 199 12.07 8.45 -17.42
CA ARG A 199 13.07 9.26 -16.71
C ARG A 199 12.45 10.47 -16.00
N ARG A 200 11.35 11.02 -16.52
CA ARG A 200 10.56 12.09 -15.88
C ARG A 200 10.04 11.70 -14.49
N TYR A 201 9.77 10.42 -14.26
CA TYR A 201 9.23 9.86 -13.02
C TYR A 201 10.31 9.19 -12.16
N PHE A 202 11.55 9.16 -12.64
CA PHE A 202 12.68 8.62 -11.90
C PHE A 202 13.16 9.67 -10.89
N LYS A 203 13.01 9.37 -9.60
CA LYS A 203 13.64 10.16 -8.54
C LYS A 203 15.13 9.89 -8.58
N GLU A 204 15.90 10.88 -9.02
CA GLU A 204 17.33 10.76 -9.26
C GLU A 204 18.06 10.31 -7.98
N ALA A 205 18.75 9.17 -8.07
CA ALA A 205 19.60 8.69 -7.01
C ALA A 205 20.95 9.39 -7.08
N SER A 206 21.36 10.04 -5.99
CA SER A 206 22.68 10.64 -5.90
C SER A 206 23.73 9.55 -5.62
N GLY A 207 24.93 9.73 -6.17
CA GLY A 207 26.04 8.81 -5.90
C GLY A 207 25.96 7.46 -6.60
N LEU A 208 25.17 7.30 -7.65
CA LEU A 208 25.26 6.09 -8.48
C LEU A 208 26.69 5.96 -9.05
N PRO A 209 27.37 4.81 -8.84
CA PRO A 209 28.70 4.63 -9.40
C PRO A 209 28.70 4.77 -10.94
N PRO A 210 29.73 5.40 -11.54
CA PRO A 210 29.76 5.66 -12.99
C PRO A 210 29.55 4.40 -13.85
N HIS A 211 30.12 3.27 -13.44
CA HIS A 211 29.98 2.01 -14.18
C HIS A 211 28.54 1.48 -14.17
N VAL A 212 27.75 1.74 -13.13
CA VAL A 212 26.32 1.39 -13.08
C VAL A 212 25.54 2.20 -14.11
N ILE A 213 25.88 3.48 -14.26
CA ILE A 213 25.28 4.36 -15.27
C ILE A 213 25.66 3.88 -16.68
N MET A 214 26.90 3.45 -16.89
CA MET A 214 27.32 2.84 -18.15
C MET A 214 26.54 1.56 -18.48
N PHE A 215 26.32 0.68 -17.48
CA PHE A 215 25.49 -0.51 -17.66
C PHE A 215 24.03 -0.16 -17.99
N ALA A 216 23.48 0.89 -17.39
CA ALA A 216 22.16 1.40 -17.73
C ALA A 216 22.07 1.83 -19.20
N TYR A 217 23.05 2.59 -19.69
CA TYR A 217 23.11 2.99 -21.10
C TYR A 217 23.30 1.79 -22.03
N GLN A 218 24.17 0.84 -21.68
CA GLN A 218 24.35 -0.38 -22.46
C GLN A 218 23.04 -1.17 -22.56
N LYS A 219 22.29 -1.28 -21.46
CA LYS A 219 21.00 -1.97 -21.46
C LYS A 219 19.97 -1.26 -22.34
N GLN A 220 19.93 0.08 -22.31
CA GLN A 220 19.08 0.88 -23.19
C GLN A 220 19.46 0.67 -24.68
N LEU A 221 20.75 0.62 -24.99
CA LEU A 221 21.24 0.36 -26.34
C LEU A 221 20.86 -1.04 -26.81
N MET A 222 21.03 -2.07 -25.97
CA MET A 222 20.65 -3.45 -26.31
C MET A 222 19.15 -3.55 -26.60
N GLN A 223 18.30 -2.96 -25.77
CA GLN A 223 16.84 -2.89 -26.02
C GLN A 223 16.51 -2.17 -27.32
N SER A 224 17.23 -1.09 -27.63
CA SER A 224 17.04 -0.36 -28.88
C SER A 224 17.42 -1.20 -30.10
N VAL A 225 18.51 -1.98 -30.00
CA VAL A 225 18.97 -2.89 -31.06
C VAL A 225 18.00 -4.06 -31.25
N GLU A 226 17.53 -4.68 -30.16
CA GLU A 226 16.53 -5.75 -30.19
C GLU A 226 15.20 -5.30 -30.83
N SER A 227 14.83 -4.03 -30.67
CA SER A 227 13.62 -3.45 -31.30
C SER A 227 13.78 -3.10 -32.80
N ILE A 228 14.97 -3.23 -33.38
CA ILE A 228 15.22 -2.83 -34.78
C ILE A 228 14.38 -3.67 -35.76
N PRO A 229 14.32 -5.01 -35.68
CA PRO A 229 13.53 -5.82 -36.60
C PRO A 229 12.05 -5.40 -36.60
N GLU A 230 11.43 -5.24 -35.43
CA GLU A 230 10.04 -4.78 -35.30
C GLU A 230 9.82 -3.40 -35.91
N LYS A 231 10.76 -2.47 -35.73
CA LYS A 231 10.68 -1.13 -36.35
C LYS A 231 10.83 -1.20 -37.87
N ILE A 232 11.67 -2.10 -38.39
CA ILE A 232 11.82 -2.32 -39.82
C ILE A 232 10.52 -2.91 -40.39
N GLU A 233 9.92 -3.91 -39.73
CA GLU A 233 8.62 -4.47 -40.10
C GLU A 233 7.53 -3.39 -40.12
N GLN A 234 7.43 -2.57 -39.07
CA GLN A 234 6.49 -1.43 -39.05
C GLN A 234 6.72 -0.43 -40.20
N ILE A 235 7.97 -0.18 -40.57
CA ILE A 235 8.30 0.69 -41.71
C ILE A 235 7.92 0.01 -43.04
N LEU A 236 8.16 -1.29 -43.18
CA LEU A 236 7.82 -2.06 -44.37
C LEU A 236 6.30 -2.19 -44.53
N ASP A 237 5.57 -2.47 -43.46
CA ASP A 237 4.09 -2.50 -43.43
C ASP A 237 3.50 -1.15 -43.80
N ARG A 238 4.06 -0.06 -43.24
CA ARG A 238 3.66 1.31 -43.59
C ARG A 238 3.95 1.64 -45.06
N ARG A 239 5.01 1.07 -45.66
CA ARG A 239 5.33 1.22 -47.09
C ARG A 239 4.47 0.32 -47.98
N GLN A 240 4.12 -0.90 -47.56
CA GLN A 240 3.20 -1.77 -48.28
C GLN A 240 1.78 -1.21 -48.30
N MET A 241 1.34 -0.59 -47.21
CA MET A 241 0.08 0.18 -47.18
C MET A 241 0.07 1.30 -48.23
N MET A 242 1.21 1.96 -48.50
CA MET A 242 1.31 3.00 -49.53
C MET A 242 1.41 2.44 -50.97
N ALA A 243 1.82 1.18 -51.14
CA ALA A 243 2.00 0.55 -52.45
C ALA A 243 0.71 -0.12 -52.98
N ASN A 244 -0.25 -0.42 -52.11
CA ASN A 244 -1.46 -1.18 -52.43
C ASN A 244 -2.76 -0.35 -52.33
N MET A 245 -2.68 0.98 -52.12
CA MET A 245 -3.87 1.84 -52.13
C MET A 245 -4.51 1.83 -53.51
N SER A 246 -5.80 1.48 -53.56
CA SER A 246 -6.59 1.68 -54.77
C SER A 246 -6.75 3.17 -55.06
N VAL A 247 -7.09 3.53 -56.29
CA VAL A 247 -7.34 4.93 -56.68
C VAL A 247 -8.44 5.56 -55.82
N ASP A 248 -9.38 4.76 -55.33
CA ASP A 248 -10.47 5.20 -54.46
C ASP A 248 -9.97 5.51 -53.03
N ASP A 249 -9.04 4.71 -52.49
CA ASP A 249 -8.41 4.97 -51.18
C ASP A 249 -7.50 6.22 -51.22
N LEU A 250 -6.83 6.46 -52.36
CA LEU A 250 -6.02 7.65 -52.59
C LEU A 250 -6.90 8.91 -52.65
N ALA A 251 -8.09 8.80 -53.25
CA ALA A 251 -9.08 9.87 -53.30
C ALA A 251 -9.64 10.19 -51.90
N GLU A 252 -9.90 9.18 -51.06
CA GLU A 252 -10.37 9.37 -49.69
C GLU A 252 -9.30 10.02 -48.78
N HIS A 253 -8.03 9.65 -48.94
CA HIS A 253 -6.92 10.30 -48.23
C HIS A 253 -6.66 11.74 -48.69
N ILE A 254 -6.88 12.05 -49.98
CA ILE A 254 -6.80 13.43 -50.50
C ILE A 254 -8.00 14.26 -49.99
N ALA A 255 -9.19 13.67 -49.88
CA ALA A 255 -10.36 14.31 -49.30
C ALA A 255 -10.20 14.62 -47.81
N ASN A 256 -9.49 13.75 -47.07
CA ASN A 256 -9.17 13.93 -45.65
C ASN A 256 -7.84 14.65 -45.39
N GLY A 257 -7.15 15.09 -46.45
CA GLY A 257 -5.90 15.84 -46.35
C GLY A 257 -6.11 17.25 -45.81
N SER A 258 -5.13 17.75 -45.05
CA SER A 258 -5.12 19.06 -44.39
C SER A 258 -5.43 20.28 -45.29
N ARG A 259 -5.38 20.11 -46.62
CA ARG A 259 -5.75 21.13 -47.62
C ARG A 259 -7.26 21.31 -47.82
N PHE A 260 -8.09 20.30 -47.53
CA PHE A 260 -9.56 20.38 -47.63
C PHE A 260 -10.25 20.70 -46.29
N GLN A 261 -9.53 20.57 -45.17
CA GLN A 261 -10.02 20.96 -43.84
C GLN A 261 -10.32 22.46 -43.74
N GLY A 262 -9.62 23.29 -44.53
CA GLY A 262 -9.94 24.71 -44.72
C GLY A 262 -11.34 24.93 -45.32
N MET A 263 -11.67 24.22 -46.41
CA MET A 263 -13.00 24.30 -47.03
C MET A 263 -14.11 23.73 -46.13
N ALA A 264 -13.84 22.68 -45.35
CA ALA A 264 -14.80 22.15 -44.38
C ALA A 264 -15.10 23.12 -43.23
N ASN A 265 -14.11 23.92 -42.82
CA ASN A 265 -14.27 24.98 -41.83
C ASN A 265 -15.01 26.19 -42.41
N ASP A 266 -14.76 26.55 -43.68
CA ASP A 266 -15.48 27.62 -44.38
C ASP A 266 -16.96 27.25 -44.61
N ILE A 267 -17.26 25.98 -44.92
CA ILE A 267 -18.64 25.47 -45.06
C ILE A 267 -19.36 25.46 -43.70
N ARG A 268 -18.68 25.12 -42.60
CA ARG A 268 -19.25 25.25 -41.24
C ARG A 268 -19.51 26.71 -40.88
N ALA A 269 -18.57 27.62 -41.15
CA ALA A 269 -18.73 29.04 -40.88
C ALA A 269 -19.88 29.67 -41.70
N LEU A 270 -20.06 29.27 -42.95
CA LEU A 270 -21.21 29.66 -43.78
C LEU A 270 -22.54 29.11 -43.24
N ARG A 271 -22.55 27.85 -42.75
CA ARG A 271 -23.74 27.22 -42.16
C ARG A 271 -24.16 27.88 -40.85
N ASP A 272 -23.21 28.27 -40.01
CA ASP A 272 -23.45 28.99 -38.76
C ASP A 272 -23.89 30.45 -39.00
N SER A 273 -23.40 31.07 -40.08
CA SER A 273 -23.84 32.40 -40.55
C SER A 273 -25.27 32.39 -41.08
N ILE A 274 -25.67 31.34 -41.80
CA ILE A 274 -27.07 31.15 -42.25
C ILE A 274 -27.99 30.83 -41.05
N ALA A 275 -27.54 30.00 -40.10
CA ALA A 275 -28.29 29.65 -38.90
C ALA A 275 -28.57 30.89 -38.02
N SER A 276 -27.58 31.78 -37.87
CA SER A 276 -27.73 33.04 -37.12
C SER A 276 -28.65 34.08 -37.79
N LEU A 277 -28.76 34.08 -39.12
CA LEU A 277 -29.74 34.88 -39.86
C LEU A 277 -31.18 34.37 -39.67
N THR A 278 -31.39 33.05 -39.59
CA THR A 278 -32.69 32.44 -39.24
C THR A 278 -33.07 32.60 -37.76
N ALA A 279 -32.10 32.63 -36.84
CA ALA A 279 -32.36 32.72 -35.40
C ALA A 279 -32.85 34.10 -34.93
N ASN A 280 -32.60 35.16 -35.71
CA ASN A 280 -33.08 36.52 -35.40
C ASN A 280 -34.52 36.81 -35.87
N GLY A 281 -35.16 35.89 -36.59
CA GLY A 281 -36.51 36.09 -37.17
C GLY A 281 -37.69 35.59 -36.34
N LEU A 282 -37.48 34.84 -35.25
CA LEU A 282 -38.58 34.20 -34.51
C LEU A 282 -38.35 34.27 -32.99
N ARG A 283 -38.50 35.47 -32.43
CA ARG A 283 -38.87 35.65 -31.02
C ARG A 283 -40.36 35.95 -30.94
N GLN A 284 -41.20 34.93 -30.75
CA GLN A 284 -42.43 35.05 -29.98
C GLN A 284 -43.09 33.69 -29.73
N ALA A 285 -43.20 33.35 -28.44
CA ALA A 285 -44.35 32.72 -27.77
C ALA A 285 -43.97 31.51 -26.88
N ARG A 286 -44.33 31.66 -25.59
CA ARG A 286 -44.68 30.65 -24.56
C ARG A 286 -43.66 29.54 -24.28
N GLY A 287 -43.17 29.33 -23.06
CA GLY A 287 -43.79 29.44 -21.74
C GLY A 287 -43.63 28.09 -21.04
N GLY A 288 -43.11 28.07 -19.80
CA GLY A 288 -43.07 26.88 -18.95
C GLY A 288 -41.67 26.45 -18.50
N GLN A 289 -41.26 26.92 -17.32
CA GLN A 289 -40.27 26.26 -16.45
C GLN A 289 -40.90 24.98 -15.84
N PRO A 290 -40.12 23.94 -15.45
CA PRO A 290 -39.36 24.00 -14.20
C PRO A 290 -37.93 23.44 -14.22
N SER A 291 -37.18 23.98 -13.26
CA SER A 291 -35.83 23.66 -12.81
C SER A 291 -35.63 22.18 -12.45
N ALA A 292 -34.53 21.59 -12.93
CA ALA A 292 -33.98 20.35 -12.40
C ALA A 292 -32.67 20.66 -11.68
N SER A 293 -32.77 20.78 -10.36
CA SER A 293 -31.67 20.76 -9.41
C SER A 293 -30.75 19.57 -9.64
N ALA A 294 -29.46 19.83 -9.76
CA ALA A 294 -28.40 18.83 -9.70
C ALA A 294 -28.56 17.96 -8.44
N MET A 295 -28.85 16.68 -8.65
CA MET A 295 -28.78 15.67 -7.60
C MET A 295 -27.31 15.34 -7.35
N PRO A 296 -26.85 15.32 -6.09
CA PRO A 296 -25.55 14.75 -5.76
C PRO A 296 -25.56 13.26 -6.08
N ALA A 297 -24.48 12.77 -6.69
CA ALA A 297 -24.26 11.36 -6.93
C ALA A 297 -24.44 10.59 -5.62
N LYS A 298 -25.54 9.84 -5.51
CA LYS A 298 -25.76 8.86 -4.46
C LYS A 298 -24.64 7.84 -4.56
N LEU A 299 -23.73 7.83 -3.58
CA LEU A 299 -22.93 6.64 -3.29
C LEU A 299 -23.90 5.46 -3.15
N ALA A 300 -23.66 4.41 -3.93
CA ALA A 300 -24.48 3.20 -3.92
C ALA A 300 -24.58 2.62 -2.48
N PRO A 301 -25.79 2.42 -1.95
CA PRO A 301 -26.00 1.79 -0.66
C PRO A 301 -26.11 0.27 -0.86
N ASP A 302 -24.99 -0.45 -0.90
CA ASP A 302 -25.04 -1.93 -1.00
C ASP A 302 -24.10 -2.68 -0.03
N GLN A 303 -23.70 -2.04 1.07
CA GLN A 303 -23.09 -2.75 2.21
C GLN A 303 -24.16 -3.44 3.10
N ASN A 304 -25.04 -4.22 2.48
CA ASN A 304 -25.88 -5.16 3.22
C ASN A 304 -25.05 -6.42 3.53
N TYR A 305 -24.33 -6.40 4.65
CA TYR A 305 -23.77 -7.61 5.30
C TYR A 305 -24.86 -8.61 5.75
N ARG A 306 -26.07 -8.53 5.18
CA ARG A 306 -27.25 -9.35 5.49
C ARG A 306 -27.38 -10.58 4.59
N LEU A 307 -26.50 -10.74 3.60
CA LEU A 307 -26.27 -12.02 2.89
C LEU A 307 -24.88 -12.55 3.26
N LEU A 308 -24.67 -12.84 4.54
CA LEU A 308 -23.41 -13.39 5.05
C LEU A 308 -23.12 -14.70 4.30
N ARG A 309 -22.15 -14.64 3.38
CA ARG A 309 -21.71 -15.79 2.61
C ARG A 309 -21.43 -16.94 3.57
N GLN A 310 -22.09 -18.06 3.35
CA GLN A 310 -21.89 -19.26 4.13
C GLN A 310 -20.96 -20.21 3.39
N TYR A 311 -20.08 -20.84 4.15
CA TYR A 311 -19.14 -21.84 3.71
C TYR A 311 -19.56 -23.17 4.31
N ARG A 312 -19.71 -24.18 3.45
CA ARG A 312 -19.95 -25.54 3.88
C ARG A 312 -18.64 -26.14 4.39
N HIS A 313 -18.61 -26.55 5.66
CA HIS A 313 -17.44 -27.22 6.23
C HIS A 313 -17.53 -28.72 6.00
N ALA A 314 -16.58 -29.29 5.25
CA ALA A 314 -16.57 -30.72 4.95
C ALA A 314 -16.37 -31.63 6.17
N SER A 315 -15.80 -31.09 7.27
CA SER A 315 -15.54 -31.85 8.49
C SER A 315 -16.81 -32.26 9.24
N ASP A 316 -17.86 -31.45 9.18
CA ASP A 316 -19.10 -31.71 9.92
C ASP A 316 -20.38 -31.36 9.17
N GLY A 317 -20.28 -30.98 7.89
CA GLY A 317 -21.41 -30.65 7.05
C GLY A 317 -22.24 -29.49 7.58
N LYS A 318 -21.62 -28.49 8.22
CA LYS A 318 -22.34 -27.30 8.69
C LYS A 318 -21.94 -26.08 7.88
N ASP A 319 -22.93 -25.22 7.67
CA ASP A 319 -22.74 -23.93 7.01
C ASP A 319 -22.35 -22.88 8.04
N ARG A 320 -21.25 -22.16 7.76
CA ARG A 320 -20.65 -21.17 8.66
C ARG A 320 -20.27 -19.92 7.91
N ARG A 321 -20.19 -18.79 8.61
CA ARG A 321 -19.81 -17.48 8.04
C ARG A 321 -18.30 -17.34 7.80
N VAL A 322 -17.52 -18.34 8.19
CA VAL A 322 -16.06 -18.36 8.04
C VAL A 322 -15.64 -19.59 7.22
N PRO A 323 -14.60 -19.50 6.39
CA PRO A 323 -14.13 -20.64 5.60
C PRO A 323 -13.46 -21.72 6.48
N PRO A 324 -13.37 -22.98 6.01
CA PRO A 324 -12.75 -24.09 6.76
C PRO A 324 -11.27 -23.87 7.11
N THR A 325 -10.57 -23.09 6.30
CA THR A 325 -9.16 -22.73 6.50
C THR A 325 -8.96 -21.59 7.49
N TRP A 326 -10.05 -20.92 7.90
CA TRP A 326 -9.96 -19.78 8.81
C TRP A 326 -9.43 -20.20 10.19
N ARG A 327 -8.66 -19.31 10.81
CA ARG A 327 -8.17 -19.49 12.18
C ARG A 327 -8.49 -18.23 12.98
N PHE A 328 -8.83 -18.43 14.25
CA PHE A 328 -9.11 -17.30 15.14
C PHE A 328 -7.87 -16.39 15.28
N PRO A 329 -7.97 -15.07 15.05
CA PRO A 329 -6.85 -14.14 15.02
C PRO A 329 -6.33 -13.76 16.42
N SER A 330 -6.09 -14.74 17.28
CA SER A 330 -5.77 -14.55 18.71
C SER A 330 -4.45 -13.83 18.99
N LYS A 331 -3.57 -13.72 17.99
CA LYS A 331 -2.24 -13.11 18.11
C LYS A 331 -2.22 -11.62 17.75
N LEU A 332 -3.32 -11.07 17.23
CA LEU A 332 -3.40 -9.66 16.85
C LEU A 332 -3.28 -8.73 18.06
N PRO A 333 -2.63 -7.56 17.91
CA PRO A 333 -2.76 -6.45 18.84
C PRO A 333 -4.22 -6.00 18.97
N LEU A 334 -4.58 -5.38 20.10
CA LEU A 334 -5.95 -4.92 20.36
C LEU A 334 -6.51 -4.00 19.27
N GLN A 335 -5.73 -3.03 18.79
CA GLN A 335 -6.18 -2.10 17.75
C GLN A 335 -6.54 -2.83 16.45
N THR A 336 -5.67 -3.70 15.95
CA THR A 336 -5.94 -4.47 14.73
C THR A 336 -7.08 -5.46 14.93
N MET A 337 -7.21 -6.04 16.12
CA MET A 337 -8.36 -6.86 16.47
C MET A 337 -9.67 -6.04 16.45
N TYR A 338 -9.65 -4.80 16.94
CA TYR A 338 -10.81 -3.91 16.93
C TYR A 338 -11.20 -3.47 15.51
N GLN A 339 -10.21 -3.20 14.65
CA GLN A 339 -10.41 -3.00 13.20
C GLN A 339 -11.07 -4.23 12.56
N TYR A 340 -10.52 -5.43 12.79
CA TYR A 340 -11.06 -6.67 12.26
C TYR A 340 -12.44 -7.03 12.85
N TRP A 341 -12.73 -6.60 14.08
CA TRP A 341 -14.02 -6.79 14.75
C TRP A 341 -15.15 -6.00 14.09
N HIS A 342 -14.88 -4.78 13.68
CA HIS A 342 -15.88 -3.86 13.11
C HIS A 342 -15.90 -3.81 11.58
N CYS A 343 -14.77 -4.02 10.92
CA CYS A 343 -14.65 -3.95 9.46
C CYS A 343 -14.55 -5.32 8.78
N GLY A 344 -14.14 -6.38 9.49
CA GLY A 344 -13.93 -7.70 8.88
C GLY A 344 -12.71 -7.76 7.95
N ASN A 345 -12.78 -8.62 6.93
CA ASN A 345 -11.73 -8.75 5.92
C ASN A 345 -12.31 -9.14 4.56
N ASP A 346 -12.34 -8.18 3.64
CA ASP A 346 -12.96 -8.35 2.32
C ASP A 346 -12.20 -9.33 1.42
N LEU A 347 -10.87 -9.38 1.52
CA LEU A 347 -10.03 -10.32 0.76
C LEU A 347 -10.41 -11.78 1.02
N SER A 348 -10.68 -12.10 2.28
CA SER A 348 -11.10 -13.44 2.70
C SER A 348 -12.63 -13.57 2.72
N HIS A 349 -13.35 -12.57 2.19
CA HIS A 349 -14.81 -12.44 2.24
C HIS A 349 -15.36 -12.74 3.63
N MET A 350 -14.75 -12.11 4.64
CA MET A 350 -15.05 -12.31 6.03
C MET A 350 -15.83 -11.12 6.59
N PRO A 351 -17.01 -11.35 7.17
CA PRO A 351 -17.77 -10.28 7.78
C PRO A 351 -17.08 -9.76 9.05
N PRO A 352 -17.49 -8.57 9.54
CA PRO A 352 -17.11 -8.09 10.86
C PRO A 352 -17.31 -9.17 11.93
N MET A 353 -16.27 -9.44 12.74
CA MET A 353 -16.33 -10.54 13.71
C MET A 353 -17.45 -10.39 14.74
N LYS A 354 -17.97 -9.18 14.96
CA LYS A 354 -19.10 -8.95 15.87
C LYS A 354 -20.35 -9.76 15.51
N TYR A 355 -20.49 -10.12 14.24
CA TYR A 355 -21.59 -10.95 13.74
C TYR A 355 -21.33 -12.46 13.84
N LEU A 356 -20.14 -12.91 14.25
CA LEU A 356 -19.87 -14.34 14.42
C LEU A 356 -20.52 -14.89 15.68
N ASP A 357 -21.06 -16.09 15.58
CA ASP A 357 -21.62 -16.83 16.70
C ASP A 357 -20.74 -18.03 17.14
N ASN A 358 -21.21 -18.80 18.13
CA ASN A 358 -20.49 -19.96 18.59
C ASN A 358 -20.46 -21.11 17.57
N ASN A 359 -21.47 -21.21 16.69
CA ASN A 359 -21.51 -22.24 15.65
C ASN A 359 -20.43 -21.98 14.59
N ASP A 360 -20.17 -20.71 14.28
CA ASP A 360 -19.16 -20.28 13.33
C ASP A 360 -17.73 -20.65 13.77
N VAL A 361 -17.45 -20.75 15.07
CA VAL A 361 -16.07 -20.96 15.58
C VAL A 361 -15.84 -22.35 16.18
N ARG A 362 -16.88 -23.15 16.40
CA ARG A 362 -16.80 -24.44 17.13
C ARG A 362 -15.84 -25.44 16.50
N PHE A 363 -15.66 -25.40 15.18
CA PHE A 363 -14.74 -26.27 14.44
C PHE A 363 -13.26 -26.06 14.82
N LEU A 364 -12.91 -24.93 15.43
CA LEU A 364 -11.55 -24.62 15.90
C LEU A 364 -11.19 -25.27 17.24
N GLY A 365 -12.15 -25.95 17.88
CA GLY A 365 -11.95 -26.68 19.13
C GLY A 365 -12.73 -26.12 20.32
N LYS A 366 -12.65 -26.83 21.45
CA LYS A 366 -13.52 -26.61 22.63
C LYS A 366 -13.45 -25.20 23.22
N ARG A 367 -12.29 -24.52 23.14
CA ARG A 367 -12.10 -23.16 23.69
C ARG A 367 -12.51 -22.02 22.74
N ALA A 368 -12.82 -22.31 21.48
CA ALA A 368 -13.06 -21.27 20.47
C ALA A 368 -14.24 -20.34 20.82
N GLY A 369 -15.36 -20.90 21.32
CA GLY A 369 -16.50 -20.11 21.76
C GLY A 369 -16.18 -19.23 22.98
N THR A 370 -15.38 -19.76 23.93
CA THR A 370 -14.89 -18.97 25.08
C THR A 370 -14.02 -17.80 24.60
N THR A 371 -13.09 -18.05 23.67
CA THR A 371 -12.23 -17.01 23.10
C THR A 371 -13.05 -15.94 22.38
N LEU A 372 -14.07 -16.31 21.60
CA LEU A 372 -14.97 -15.35 20.95
C LEU A 372 -15.74 -14.50 21.99
N GLY A 373 -16.23 -15.13 23.05
CA GLY A 373 -16.91 -14.43 24.14
C GLY A 373 -16.00 -13.47 24.92
N GLU A 374 -14.75 -13.87 25.16
CA GLU A 374 -13.71 -13.03 25.75
C GLU A 374 -13.38 -11.83 24.87
N THR A 375 -13.17 -12.06 23.56
CA THR A 375 -12.98 -10.99 22.57
C THR A 375 -14.16 -10.02 22.60
N ARG A 376 -15.40 -10.52 22.55
CA ARG A 376 -16.61 -9.68 22.58
C ARG A 376 -16.64 -8.76 23.81
N ARG A 377 -16.31 -9.27 24.99
CA ARG A 377 -16.26 -8.47 26.22
C ARG A 377 -15.24 -7.34 26.15
N VAL A 378 -14.04 -7.62 25.65
CA VAL A 378 -12.99 -6.58 25.51
C VAL A 378 -13.41 -5.52 24.50
N MET A 379 -13.95 -5.91 23.34
CA MET A 379 -14.40 -4.94 22.33
C MET A 379 -15.58 -4.09 22.84
N GLN A 380 -16.51 -4.70 23.59
CA GLN A 380 -17.63 -3.97 24.21
C GLN A 380 -17.17 -2.95 25.25
N MET A 381 -16.09 -3.20 25.99
CA MET A 381 -15.52 -2.23 26.93
C MET A 381 -15.04 -0.97 26.20
N ILE A 382 -14.36 -1.15 25.06
CA ILE A 382 -13.91 -0.05 24.19
C ILE A 382 -15.13 0.70 23.64
N ASP A 383 -16.12 -0.02 23.09
CA ASP A 383 -17.35 0.58 22.55
C ASP A 383 -18.14 1.37 23.61
N GLN A 384 -18.26 0.85 24.84
CA GLN A 384 -18.99 1.51 25.93
C GLN A 384 -18.33 2.84 26.32
N ARG A 385 -16.99 2.85 26.40
CA ARG A 385 -16.26 4.08 26.70
C ARG A 385 -16.42 5.12 25.60
N ALA A 386 -16.30 4.69 24.35
CA ALA A 386 -16.50 5.58 23.23
C ALA A 386 -17.91 6.19 23.21
N ARG A 387 -18.95 5.39 23.51
CA ARG A 387 -20.33 5.90 23.67
C ARG A 387 -20.47 6.88 24.82
N ALA A 388 -19.80 6.64 25.96
CA ALA A 388 -19.83 7.54 27.10
C ALA A 388 -19.18 8.91 26.79
N GLU A 389 -18.22 8.95 25.87
CA GLU A 389 -17.62 10.19 25.36
C GLU A 389 -18.36 10.77 24.14
N GLY A 390 -19.56 10.26 23.82
CA GLY A 390 -20.45 10.81 22.79
C GLY A 390 -20.17 10.31 21.36
N LEU A 391 -19.30 9.32 21.16
CA LEU A 391 -19.06 8.74 19.84
C LEU A 391 -20.09 7.65 19.50
N ALA A 392 -20.65 7.73 18.29
CA ALA A 392 -21.59 6.74 17.79
C ALA A 392 -20.87 5.47 17.31
N VAL A 393 -21.23 4.32 17.90
CA VAL A 393 -20.76 3.01 17.45
C VAL A 393 -21.81 2.40 16.52
N GLY A 394 -21.54 2.43 15.22
CA GLY A 394 -22.44 1.95 14.19
C GLY A 394 -22.35 0.44 13.91
N ASP A 395 -23.35 -0.05 13.18
CA ASP A 395 -23.35 -1.42 12.63
C ASP A 395 -22.29 -1.59 11.54
N THR A 396 -22.11 -0.59 10.69
CA THR A 396 -21.07 -0.52 9.68
C THR A 396 -20.21 0.70 9.94
N MET A 397 -18.89 0.54 9.98
CA MET A 397 -17.96 1.63 10.26
C MET A 397 -16.77 1.59 9.31
N THR A 398 -16.26 2.77 8.97
CA THR A 398 -15.01 2.90 8.22
C THR A 398 -13.81 2.69 9.13
N LEU A 399 -12.66 2.34 8.56
CA LEU A 399 -11.40 2.19 9.31
C LEU A 399 -11.04 3.45 10.11
N ASN A 400 -11.29 4.63 9.55
CA ASN A 400 -11.09 5.92 10.23
C ASN A 400 -11.96 6.04 11.48
N GLN A 401 -13.26 5.77 11.35
CA GLN A 401 -14.19 5.79 12.50
C GLN A 401 -13.73 4.80 13.58
N VAL A 402 -13.33 3.59 13.19
CA VAL A 402 -12.87 2.56 14.13
C VAL A 402 -11.58 2.96 14.84
N ASN A 403 -10.64 3.61 14.17
CA ASN A 403 -9.42 4.12 14.82
C ASN A 403 -9.71 5.24 15.82
N SER A 404 -10.58 6.19 15.48
CA SER A 404 -10.97 7.26 16.42
C SER A 404 -11.69 6.69 17.65
N LEU A 405 -12.60 5.73 17.45
CA LEU A 405 -13.25 5.01 18.55
C LEU A 405 -12.24 4.27 19.43
N TYR A 406 -11.27 3.58 18.82
CA TYR A 406 -10.22 2.88 19.56
C TYR A 406 -9.33 3.84 20.33
N HIS A 407 -8.94 4.97 19.73
CA HIS A 407 -8.11 5.99 20.38
C HIS A 407 -8.74 6.50 21.68
N VAL A 408 -10.04 6.76 21.65
CA VAL A 408 -10.81 7.17 22.84
C VAL A 408 -11.01 6.01 23.81
N GLY A 409 -11.45 4.86 23.31
CA GLY A 409 -11.77 3.68 24.13
C GLY A 409 -10.55 2.97 24.72
N GLU A 410 -9.34 3.22 24.22
CA GLU A 410 -8.07 2.69 24.77
C GLU A 410 -7.89 3.08 26.25
N ARG A 411 -8.43 4.23 26.67
CA ARG A 411 -8.43 4.67 28.07
C ARG A 411 -9.18 3.72 29.00
N ALA A 412 -10.28 3.11 28.55
CA ALA A 412 -11.00 2.14 29.37
C ALA A 412 -10.21 0.85 29.57
N ILE A 413 -9.36 0.47 28.61
CA ILE A 413 -8.44 -0.65 28.79
C ILE A 413 -7.37 -0.29 29.82
N LEU A 414 -6.85 0.93 29.78
CA LEU A 414 -5.88 1.41 30.74
C LEU A 414 -6.44 1.46 32.17
N GLU A 415 -7.64 2.01 32.37
CA GLU A 415 -8.31 2.07 33.68
C GLU A 415 -8.62 0.66 34.25
N ALA A 416 -8.88 -0.30 33.36
CA ALA A 416 -9.13 -1.69 33.74
C ALA A 416 -7.85 -2.46 34.13
N LEU A 417 -6.66 -1.96 33.80
CA LEU A 417 -5.37 -2.64 33.99
C LEU A 417 -4.51 -1.91 35.03
N ASP A 418 -3.72 -2.66 35.79
CA ASP A 418 -2.69 -2.04 36.64
C ASP A 418 -1.50 -1.61 35.77
N ASP A 419 -0.94 -0.43 36.06
CA ASP A 419 0.14 0.21 35.27
C ASP A 419 1.41 -0.66 35.13
N GLY A 420 1.66 -1.50 36.14
CA GLY A 420 2.80 -2.40 36.23
C GLY A 420 2.55 -3.79 35.64
N THR A 421 3.52 -4.30 34.89
CA THR A 421 3.68 -5.75 34.70
C THR A 421 4.15 -6.41 36.01
N PRO A 422 3.98 -7.74 36.19
CA PRO A 422 4.52 -8.45 37.35
C PRO A 422 6.04 -8.26 37.57
N SER A 423 6.78 -7.84 36.53
CA SER A 423 8.21 -7.53 36.58
C SER A 423 8.52 -6.04 36.80
N GLY A 424 7.54 -5.21 37.17
CA GLY A 424 7.72 -3.78 37.43
C GLY A 424 7.85 -2.89 36.18
N ARG A 425 7.78 -3.44 34.97
CA ARG A 425 7.85 -2.65 33.72
C ARG A 425 6.49 -2.05 33.38
N GLN A 426 6.46 -0.81 32.89
CA GLN A 426 5.25 -0.17 32.36
C GLN A 426 4.67 -0.99 31.20
N ARG A 427 3.35 -1.20 31.21
CA ARG A 427 2.64 -1.94 30.16
C ARG A 427 2.59 -1.13 28.88
N ASN A 428 3.00 -1.75 27.77
CA ASN A 428 2.83 -1.16 26.44
C ASN A 428 1.46 -1.56 25.86
N VAL A 429 0.51 -0.63 25.90
CA VAL A 429 -0.88 -0.81 25.48
C VAL A 429 -1.00 -1.23 24.01
N SER A 430 -0.19 -0.64 23.14
CA SER A 430 -0.20 -0.91 21.69
C SER A 430 0.10 -2.37 21.33
N ARG A 431 0.74 -3.12 22.23
CA ARG A 431 1.10 -4.53 22.05
C ARG A 431 0.21 -5.50 22.84
N LEU A 432 -0.76 -4.97 23.58
CA LEU A 432 -1.69 -5.81 24.33
C LEU A 432 -2.54 -6.65 23.36
N LYS A 433 -2.92 -7.82 23.84
CA LYS A 433 -3.78 -8.78 23.16
C LYS A 433 -4.98 -9.04 24.04
N VAL A 434 -6.10 -9.44 23.44
CA VAL A 434 -7.36 -9.75 24.16
C VAL A 434 -7.12 -10.70 25.34
N GLY A 435 -6.38 -11.79 25.12
CA GLY A 435 -6.11 -12.78 26.17
C GLY A 435 -5.30 -12.23 27.35
N THR A 436 -4.47 -11.20 27.13
CA THR A 436 -3.73 -10.52 28.20
C THR A 436 -4.69 -9.64 29.00
N VAL A 437 -5.50 -8.82 28.33
CA VAL A 437 -6.48 -7.94 28.98
C VAL A 437 -7.44 -8.75 29.86
N MET A 438 -8.00 -9.83 29.32
CA MET A 438 -8.94 -10.67 30.05
C MET A 438 -8.34 -11.31 31.30
N ARG A 439 -7.07 -11.75 31.22
CA ARG A 439 -6.37 -12.35 32.37
C ARG A 439 -6.21 -11.34 33.51
N GLU A 440 -5.84 -10.11 33.20
CA GLU A 440 -5.67 -9.07 34.20
C GLU A 440 -7.00 -8.64 34.82
N ILE A 441 -8.06 -8.49 34.01
CA ILE A 441 -9.41 -8.21 34.51
C ILE A 441 -9.87 -9.32 35.48
N GLN A 442 -9.64 -10.58 35.13
CA GLN A 442 -9.98 -11.71 36.00
C GLN A 442 -9.15 -11.72 37.29
N LYS A 443 -7.87 -11.37 37.20
CA LYS A 443 -6.98 -11.24 38.36
C LYS A 443 -7.47 -10.14 39.30
N LYS A 444 -7.79 -8.95 38.78
CA LYS A 444 -8.33 -7.82 39.57
C LYS A 444 -9.63 -8.20 40.26
N LYS A 445 -10.60 -8.77 39.54
CA LYS A 445 -11.85 -9.27 40.14
C LYS A 445 -11.64 -10.32 41.24
N ARG A 446 -10.62 -11.17 41.11
CA ARG A 446 -10.29 -12.16 42.15
C ARG A 446 -9.72 -11.47 43.40
N LEU A 447 -8.86 -10.47 43.23
CA LEU A 447 -8.31 -9.67 44.32
C LEU A 447 -9.41 -8.87 45.04
N ASP A 448 -10.29 -8.21 44.29
CA ASP A 448 -11.41 -7.45 44.84
C ASP A 448 -12.35 -8.35 45.67
N ARG A 449 -12.62 -9.56 45.18
CA ARG A 449 -13.41 -10.56 45.94
C ARG A 449 -12.74 -10.97 47.23
N LEU A 450 -11.44 -11.26 47.19
CA LEU A 450 -10.67 -11.64 48.38
C LEU A 450 -10.63 -10.51 49.42
N ALA A 451 -10.52 -9.26 48.98
CA ALA A 451 -10.60 -8.09 49.84
C ALA A 451 -11.99 -7.93 50.46
N SER A 452 -13.06 -8.17 49.70
CA SER A 452 -14.46 -8.07 50.19
C SER A 452 -14.89 -9.16 51.17
N THR A 453 -14.20 -10.31 51.19
CA THR A 453 -14.47 -11.42 52.13
C THR A 453 -13.58 -11.41 53.37
N GLY A 454 -12.61 -10.48 53.43
CA GLY A 454 -11.66 -10.32 54.54
C GLY A 454 -11.91 -9.09 55.42
N SER A 455 -13.01 -8.36 55.18
CA SER A 455 -13.63 -7.40 56.12
C SER A 455 -14.92 -8.01 56.65
#